data_AF-S7PMJ4-F1
#
_entry.id   AF-S7PMJ4-F1
#
_cell.length_a   1.000
_cell.length_b   1.000
_cell.length_c   1.000
_cell.angle_alpha   90.00
_cell.angle_beta   90.00
_cell.angle_gamma   90.00
#
_symmetry.space_group_name_H-M   'P 1'
#
loop_
_entity.id
_entity.type
_entity.pdbx_description
1 polymer ?
#
loop_
_entity_poly.entity_id
_entity_poly.type
_entity_poly.pdbx_seq_one_letter_code
_entity_poly.pdbx_strand_id
1 'polypeptide(L)'
;MWEQWWRERGCRQREDQGPRWEGPGGGAEDGPRPTPVPTEASWPTVPFKDVFTPECKFKESVFENYYVIYSSTLYRQQESGRAWFLGLNKEGQIMKGNRVKKTKPSSHFVPKPIEVCMYREPSLHEIGEKQGRSRKSSGTPTMNGGKVVNQDST
;
A
#
# COMPACT_ATOMS: atom_id res chain seq x y z
N MET A 1 16.92 -11.07 15.06
CA MET A 1 18.13 -11.61 14.40
C MET A 1 18.37 -11.02 13.02
N TRP A 2 17.35 -10.78 12.18
CA TRP A 2 17.52 -10.04 10.90
C TRP A 2 17.57 -8.50 11.08
N GLU A 3 16.89 -7.96 12.11
CA GLU A 3 16.89 -6.51 12.41
C GLU A 3 18.24 -5.97 12.89
N GLN A 4 19.14 -6.81 13.41
CA GLN A 4 20.49 -6.40 13.83
C GLN A 4 21.44 -6.22 12.64
N TRP A 5 21.29 -7.04 11.59
CA TRP A 5 22.14 -6.99 10.39
C TRP A 5 21.96 -5.71 9.58
N TRP A 6 20.78 -5.10 9.63
CA TRP A 6 20.48 -3.86 8.90
C TRP A 6 20.99 -2.61 9.60
N ARG A 7 21.25 -2.67 10.91
CA ARG A 7 21.70 -1.53 11.72
C ARG A 7 23.21 -1.30 11.66
N GLU A 8 24.00 -2.30 11.26
CA GLU A 8 25.47 -2.28 11.34
C GLU A 8 26.16 -1.78 10.06
N ARG A 9 25.45 -1.56 8.94
CA ARG A 9 26.05 -1.13 7.65
C ARG A 9 25.67 0.27 7.18
N GLY A 10 25.19 1.13 8.08
CA GLY A 10 24.96 2.53 7.75
C GLY A 10 26.24 3.35 7.78
N CYS A 11 26.88 3.62 6.62
CA CYS A 11 27.45 4.93 6.30
C CYS A 11 28.16 5.03 4.94
N ARG A 12 27.82 6.11 4.22
CA ARG A 12 28.73 7.05 3.52
C ARG A 12 29.27 6.68 2.13
N GLN A 13 28.73 7.36 1.11
CA GLN A 13 29.48 8.08 0.05
C GLN A 13 28.44 8.70 -0.93
N ARG A 14 28.40 10.02 -1.08
CA ARG A 14 29.30 10.93 -1.83
C ARG A 14 28.69 11.17 -3.21
N GLU A 15 28.22 12.41 -3.36
CA GLU A 15 27.76 13.03 -4.59
C GLU A 15 28.83 12.90 -5.67
N ASP A 16 28.47 12.43 -6.87
CA ASP A 16 29.02 12.98 -8.10
C ASP A 16 28.13 12.68 -9.32
N GLN A 17 28.28 13.55 -10.32
CA GLN A 17 27.37 13.91 -11.39
C GLN A 17 27.18 12.82 -12.47
N GLY A 18 25.96 12.67 -12.96
CA GLY A 18 25.66 11.85 -14.16
C GLY A 18 25.84 12.66 -15.45
N PRO A 19 26.30 12.04 -16.56
CA PRO A 19 26.54 12.75 -17.80
C PRO A 19 25.25 13.06 -18.56
N ARG A 20 25.19 14.28 -19.10
CA ARG A 20 24.20 14.80 -20.04
C ARG A 20 24.35 14.08 -21.39
N TRP A 21 23.27 13.45 -21.86
CA TRP A 21 23.18 12.94 -23.23
C TRP A 21 22.47 13.97 -24.10
N GLU A 22 23.17 14.53 -25.09
CA GLU A 22 22.56 15.19 -26.25
C GLU A 22 22.77 14.31 -27.49
N GLY A 23 21.69 14.12 -28.26
CA GLY A 23 21.71 13.46 -29.56
C GLY A 23 20.79 14.20 -30.54
N PRO A 24 21.10 14.18 -31.85
CA PRO A 24 20.69 15.19 -32.81
C PRO A 24 19.35 14.88 -33.48
N GLY A 25 18.74 15.92 -34.05
CA GLY A 25 17.42 15.85 -34.69
C GLY A 25 17.41 15.38 -36.16
N GLY A 26 16.17 15.31 -36.67
CA GLY A 26 15.83 15.45 -38.08
C GLY A 26 15.69 14.15 -38.88
N GLY A 27 14.47 13.88 -39.36
CA GLY A 27 14.24 12.94 -40.46
C GLY A 27 12.86 12.28 -40.42
N ALA A 28 11.93 12.79 -41.21
CA ALA A 28 10.62 12.19 -41.46
C ALA A 28 10.77 11.05 -42.49
N GLU A 29 10.24 9.86 -42.17
CA GLU A 29 10.00 8.80 -43.16
C GLU A 29 8.60 8.20 -42.96
N ASP A 30 7.77 8.27 -44.00
CA ASP A 30 6.43 7.68 -44.09
C ASP A 30 6.53 6.15 -44.20
N GLY A 31 6.51 5.48 -43.05
CA GLY A 31 6.42 4.02 -42.94
C GLY A 31 4.97 3.50 -42.91
N PRO A 32 4.72 2.22 -43.26
CA PRO A 32 3.38 1.65 -43.26
C PRO A 32 2.75 1.70 -41.87
N ARG A 33 1.48 2.13 -41.83
CA ARG A 33 0.66 2.37 -40.64
C ARG A 33 0.85 1.25 -39.60
N PRO A 34 1.21 1.58 -38.33
CA PRO A 34 1.26 0.58 -37.29
C PRO A 34 -0.11 -0.05 -37.14
N THR A 35 -0.15 -1.38 -37.14
CA THR A 35 -1.34 -2.15 -36.77
C THR A 35 -1.91 -1.59 -35.46
N PRO A 36 -3.24 -1.45 -35.31
CA PRO A 36 -3.81 -0.99 -34.05
C PRO A 36 -3.34 -1.92 -32.95
N VAL A 37 -2.48 -1.39 -32.08
CA VAL A 37 -2.15 -1.99 -30.78
C VAL A 37 -3.49 -2.25 -30.11
N PRO A 38 -3.77 -3.47 -29.60
CA PRO A 38 -5.01 -3.73 -28.87
C PRO A 38 -5.14 -2.67 -27.78
N THR A 39 -6.11 -1.76 -27.96
CA THR A 39 -6.45 -0.73 -27.00
C THR A 39 -6.84 -1.44 -25.71
N GLU A 40 -6.02 -1.24 -24.69
CA GLU A 40 -6.19 -1.74 -23.34
C GLU A 40 -6.56 -3.22 -23.25
N ALA A 41 -5.52 -4.07 -23.21
CA ALA A 41 -5.64 -5.26 -22.39
C ALA A 41 -6.23 -4.83 -21.04
N SER A 42 -7.38 -5.37 -20.66
CA SER A 42 -8.03 -5.19 -19.37
C SER A 42 -7.23 -5.94 -18.30
N TRP A 43 -5.94 -5.61 -18.16
CA TRP A 43 -5.16 -6.03 -17.01
C TRP A 43 -5.89 -5.51 -15.78
N PRO A 44 -6.10 -6.34 -14.74
CA PRO A 44 -6.77 -5.89 -13.53
C PRO A 44 -6.00 -4.69 -13.00
N THR A 45 -6.60 -3.50 -13.12
CA THR A 45 -6.00 -2.23 -12.70
C THR A 45 -5.96 -2.20 -11.18
N VAL A 46 -4.95 -2.83 -10.59
CA VAL A 46 -4.47 -2.35 -9.29
C VAL A 46 -4.01 -0.91 -9.56
N PRO A 47 -4.59 0.12 -8.92
CA PRO A 47 -4.15 1.48 -9.13
C PRO A 47 -2.70 1.53 -8.69
N PHE A 48 -1.79 1.68 -9.66
CA PHE A 48 -0.38 1.87 -9.38
C PHE A 48 -0.28 3.19 -8.62
N LYS A 49 0.29 3.13 -7.41
CA LYS A 49 0.55 4.33 -6.62
C LYS A 49 1.96 4.79 -6.93
N ASP A 50 2.08 5.99 -7.50
CA ASP A 50 3.38 6.64 -7.72
C ASP A 50 4.06 7.07 -6.41
N VAL A 51 3.33 6.99 -5.30
CA VAL A 51 3.75 7.46 -3.98
C VAL A 51 3.76 6.30 -2.98
N PHE A 52 4.88 6.15 -2.28
CA PHE A 52 5.00 5.15 -1.21
C PHE A 52 4.26 5.61 0.05
N THR A 53 3.19 4.90 0.39
CA THR A 53 2.33 5.18 1.56
C THR A 53 2.36 3.99 2.53
N PRO A 54 1.92 4.14 3.79
CA PRO A 54 1.76 3.00 4.71
C PRO A 54 0.94 1.84 4.13
N GLU A 55 0.00 2.09 3.22
CA GLU A 55 -0.76 1.04 2.52
C GLU A 55 0.09 0.15 1.60
N CYS A 56 1.24 0.65 1.16
CA CYS A 56 2.20 -0.10 0.34
C CYS A 56 3.03 -1.10 1.18
N LYS A 57 2.94 -1.04 2.52
CA LYS A 57 3.70 -1.92 3.41
C LYS A 57 2.95 -3.22 3.66
N PHE A 58 3.56 -4.33 3.26
CA PHE A 58 3.10 -5.68 3.56
C PHE A 58 4.03 -6.35 4.56
N LYS A 59 3.44 -7.12 5.49
CA LYS A 59 4.19 -8.06 6.30
C LYS A 59 4.33 -9.36 5.54
N GLU A 60 5.57 -9.74 5.26
CA GLU A 60 5.93 -11.07 4.77
C GLU A 60 5.89 -12.09 5.91
N SER A 61 5.39 -13.29 5.63
CA SER A 61 5.43 -14.42 6.56
C SER A 61 5.49 -15.72 5.78
N VAL A 62 6.06 -16.76 6.39
CA VAL A 62 6.04 -18.12 5.84
C VAL A 62 4.79 -18.87 6.32
N PHE A 63 4.24 -19.72 5.45
CA PHE A 63 3.15 -20.65 5.76
C PHE A 63 3.57 -22.07 5.42
N GLU A 64 3.40 -22.99 6.39
CA GLU A 64 3.80 -24.41 6.28
C GLU A 64 5.24 -24.61 5.80
N ASN A 65 6.12 -23.62 6.06
CA ASN A 65 7.52 -23.59 5.65
C ASN A 65 7.78 -23.71 4.13
N TYR A 66 6.76 -23.46 3.29
CA TYR A 66 6.86 -23.62 1.85
C TYR A 66 6.36 -22.39 1.07
N TYR A 67 5.29 -21.76 1.55
CA TYR A 67 4.69 -20.60 0.87
C TYR A 67 5.03 -19.29 1.58
N VAL A 68 5.24 -18.25 0.78
CA VAL A 68 5.28 -16.87 1.26
C VAL A 68 3.88 -16.27 1.17
N ILE A 69 3.47 -15.59 2.24
CA ILE A 69 2.21 -14.87 2.32
C ILE A 69 2.47 -13.40 2.65
N TYR A 70 1.73 -12.51 2.00
CA TYR A 70 1.79 -11.07 2.22
C TYR A 70 0.50 -10.58 2.87
N SER A 71 0.61 -9.97 4.04
CA SER A 71 -0.52 -9.40 4.78
C SER A 71 -0.43 -7.89 4.89
N SER A 72 -1.56 -7.20 4.83
CA SER A 72 -1.58 -5.76 5.08
C SER A 72 -1.10 -5.46 6.50
N THR A 73 -0.24 -4.45 6.62
CA THR A 73 0.19 -3.93 7.93
C THR A 73 -0.91 -3.12 8.62
N LEU A 74 -1.81 -2.50 7.85
CA LEU A 74 -2.88 -1.62 8.36
C LEU A 74 -4.23 -2.32 8.48
N TYR A 75 -4.60 -3.14 7.49
CA TYR A 75 -5.97 -3.62 7.36
C TYR A 75 -6.19 -5.00 7.97
N ARG A 76 -7.16 -5.03 8.88
CA ARG A 76 -7.58 -6.22 9.63
C ARG A 76 -9.10 -6.23 9.80
N GLN A 77 -9.68 -7.40 9.99
CA GLN A 77 -11.06 -7.54 10.44
C GLN A 77 -11.18 -6.95 11.85
N GLN A 78 -12.11 -6.02 12.06
CA GLN A 78 -12.24 -5.29 13.33
C GLN A 78 -12.51 -6.21 14.52
N GLU A 79 -13.42 -7.17 14.37
CA GLU A 79 -13.85 -8.05 15.46
C GLU A 79 -12.84 -9.17 15.76
N SER A 80 -12.33 -9.86 14.73
CA SER A 80 -11.47 -11.03 14.91
C SER A 80 -9.97 -10.73 14.88
N GLY A 81 -9.56 -9.50 14.55
CA GLY A 81 -8.16 -9.12 14.34
C GLY A 81 -7.49 -9.80 13.12
N ARG A 82 -8.25 -10.61 12.36
CA ARG A 82 -7.74 -11.37 11.22
C ARG A 82 -7.20 -10.41 10.15
N ALA A 83 -5.93 -10.59 9.78
CA ALA A 83 -5.29 -9.78 8.75
C ALA A 83 -5.96 -9.95 7.38
N TRP A 84 -5.85 -8.91 6.56
CA TRP A 84 -6.17 -8.99 5.14
C TRP A 84 -4.92 -9.42 4.38
N PHE A 85 -5.10 -10.27 3.36
CA PHE A 85 -3.99 -10.87 2.61
C PHE A 85 -4.06 -10.49 1.14
N LEU A 86 -2.90 -10.34 0.51
CA LEU A 86 -2.81 -10.35 -0.94
C LEU A 86 -3.26 -11.73 -1.45
N GLY A 87 -4.03 -11.77 -2.54
CA GLY A 87 -4.38 -13.05 -3.13
C GLY A 87 -5.01 -12.98 -4.51
N LEU A 88 -4.88 -14.06 -5.25
CA LEU A 88 -5.42 -14.27 -6.59
C LEU A 88 -6.43 -15.42 -6.59
N ASN A 89 -7.45 -15.36 -7.44
CA ASN A 89 -8.33 -16.50 -7.69
C ASN A 89 -7.68 -17.52 -8.64
N LYS A 90 -8.42 -18.58 -8.99
CA LYS A 90 -7.89 -19.65 -9.87
C LYS A 90 -7.63 -19.14 -11.29
N GLU A 91 -8.32 -18.08 -11.68
CA GLU A 91 -8.22 -17.40 -12.96
C GLU A 91 -7.10 -16.34 -12.97
N GLY A 92 -6.33 -16.21 -11.89
CA GLY A 92 -5.23 -15.25 -11.77
C GLY A 92 -5.66 -13.80 -11.50
N GLN A 93 -6.94 -13.56 -11.21
CA GLN A 93 -7.49 -12.23 -10.95
C GLN A 93 -7.36 -11.84 -9.47
N ILE A 94 -7.20 -10.54 -9.21
CA ILE A 94 -7.03 -10.00 -7.86
C ILE A 94 -8.27 -10.24 -6.99
N MET A 95 -8.06 -10.67 -5.74
CA MET A 95 -9.11 -10.82 -4.75
C MET A 95 -9.06 -9.71 -3.70
N LYS A 96 -10.23 -9.30 -3.20
CA LYS A 96 -10.32 -8.35 -2.08
C LYS A 96 -9.69 -8.96 -0.81
N GLY A 97 -8.77 -8.25 -0.18
CA GLY A 97 -7.93 -8.82 0.89
C GLY A 97 -8.69 -9.38 2.11
N ASN A 98 -9.90 -8.87 2.42
CA ASN A 98 -10.74 -9.41 3.49
C ASN A 98 -11.31 -10.81 3.20
N ARG A 99 -11.44 -11.16 1.90
CA ARG A 99 -11.91 -12.48 1.41
C ARG A 99 -10.78 -13.51 1.32
N VAL A 100 -9.53 -13.06 1.29
CA VAL A 100 -8.36 -13.94 1.23
C VAL A 100 -8.04 -14.46 2.64
N LYS A 101 -7.70 -15.75 2.75
CA LYS A 101 -7.41 -16.43 4.01
C LYS A 101 -6.00 -17.03 3.95
N LYS A 102 -5.24 -16.89 5.03
CA LYS A 102 -3.88 -17.45 5.19
C LYS A 102 -3.74 -18.93 4.81
N THR A 103 -4.75 -19.75 5.10
CA THR A 103 -4.73 -21.20 4.85
C THR A 103 -5.23 -21.58 3.46
N LYS A 104 -5.56 -20.60 2.61
CA LYS A 104 -6.07 -20.86 1.26
C LYS A 104 -4.99 -20.62 0.20
N PRO A 105 -4.94 -21.47 -0.85
CA PRO A 105 -3.98 -21.33 -1.95
C PRO A 105 -3.99 -19.96 -2.61
N SER A 106 -5.12 -19.24 -2.58
CA SER A 106 -5.20 -17.89 -3.12
C SER A 106 -4.20 -16.91 -2.50
N SER A 107 -3.69 -17.18 -1.30
CA SER A 107 -2.68 -16.35 -0.62
C SER A 107 -1.24 -16.88 -0.72
N HIS A 108 -1.04 -18.03 -1.35
CA HIS A 108 0.20 -18.79 -1.31
C HIS A 108 1.06 -18.45 -2.51
N PHE A 109 2.17 -17.73 -2.29
CA PHE A 109 3.10 -17.34 -3.32
C PHE A 109 4.43 -18.08 -3.16
N VAL A 110 5.08 -18.40 -4.27
CA VAL A 110 6.45 -18.91 -4.31
C VAL A 110 7.31 -17.88 -5.04
N PRO A 111 8.09 -17.06 -4.32
CA PRO A 111 8.98 -16.09 -4.95
C PRO A 111 9.99 -16.79 -5.85
N LYS A 112 10.20 -16.23 -7.05
CA LYS A 112 11.24 -16.66 -7.98
C LYS A 112 12.24 -15.50 -8.11
N PRO A 113 13.30 -15.45 -7.30
CA PRO A 113 14.29 -14.38 -7.36
C PRO A 113 14.95 -14.33 -8.74
N ILE A 114 15.25 -13.12 -9.23
CA ILE A 114 15.97 -12.88 -10.49
C ILE A 114 17.42 -12.52 -10.16
N GLU A 115 17.61 -11.35 -9.55
CA GLU A 115 18.90 -10.86 -9.09
C GLU A 115 18.74 -10.05 -7.81
N VAL A 116 19.86 -9.83 -7.12
CA VAL A 116 19.92 -8.93 -5.95
C VAL A 116 20.35 -7.55 -6.42
N CYS A 117 19.61 -6.53 -6.00
CA CYS A 117 19.86 -5.15 -6.35
C CYS A 117 19.68 -4.24 -5.14
N MET A 118 20.35 -3.09 -5.18
CA MET A 118 20.28 -2.08 -4.13
C MET A 118 19.24 -1.03 -4.51
N TYR A 119 18.28 -0.78 -3.62
CA TYR A 119 17.28 0.26 -3.80
C TYR A 119 17.46 1.34 -2.73
N ARG A 120 17.18 2.59 -3.10
CA ARG A 120 17.04 3.67 -2.13
C ARG A 120 15.77 3.43 -1.30
N GLU A 121 15.84 3.71 -0.01
CA GLU A 121 14.64 3.67 0.82
C GLU A 121 13.59 4.68 0.30
N PRO A 122 12.36 4.24 0.01
CA PRO A 122 11.33 5.12 -0.54
C PRO A 122 10.85 6.14 0.50
N SER A 123 10.52 7.36 0.07
CA SER A 123 9.97 8.39 0.94
C SER A 123 8.55 8.05 1.38
N LEU A 124 8.33 7.97 2.68
CA LEU A 124 7.01 7.67 3.24
C LEU A 124 6.11 8.91 3.21
N HIS A 125 5.00 8.80 2.49
CA HIS A 125 3.97 9.83 2.46
C HIS A 125 2.77 9.36 3.28
N GLU A 126 2.21 10.28 4.06
CA GLU A 126 0.98 10.00 4.80
C GLU A 126 -0.18 9.77 3.84
N ILE A 127 -1.11 8.92 4.27
CA ILE A 127 -2.38 8.76 3.59
C ILE A 127 -3.13 10.05 3.90
N GLY A 128 -3.26 10.95 2.91
CA GLY A 128 -4.07 12.15 3.08
C GLY A 128 -5.45 11.75 3.61
N GLU A 129 -5.94 12.45 4.63
CA GLU A 129 -7.26 12.25 5.25
C GLU A 129 -8.37 12.53 4.23
N LYS A 130 -8.56 11.64 3.25
CA LYS A 130 -9.70 11.72 2.34
C LYS A 130 -10.94 11.27 3.11
N GLN A 131 -11.63 12.30 3.57
CA GLN A 131 -13.03 12.33 3.97
C GLN A 131 -13.32 11.52 5.22
N GLY A 132 -13.31 12.25 6.34
CA GLY A 132 -14.00 11.85 7.55
C GLY A 132 -15.32 11.18 7.20
N ARG A 133 -15.56 10.03 7.82
CA ARG A 133 -16.90 9.49 7.96
C ARG A 133 -17.76 10.62 8.51
N SER A 134 -18.48 11.30 7.64
CA SER A 134 -19.55 12.22 7.99
C SER A 134 -20.66 11.36 8.58
N ARG A 135 -20.47 10.93 9.83
CA ARG A 135 -21.58 10.66 10.72
C ARG A 135 -22.07 12.04 11.14
N LYS A 136 -22.93 12.62 10.30
CA LYS A 136 -23.93 13.59 10.77
C LYS A 136 -24.78 12.86 11.81
N SER A 137 -24.37 12.89 13.07
CA SER A 137 -25.33 12.84 14.17
C SER A 137 -25.65 14.29 14.48
N SER A 138 -26.64 14.83 13.79
CA SER A 138 -27.35 16.02 14.24
C SER A 138 -28.06 15.66 15.54
N GLY A 139 -27.43 16.01 16.67
CA GLY A 139 -28.00 15.97 18.00
C GLY A 139 -27.69 17.29 18.69
N THR A 140 -28.66 18.19 18.58
CA THR A 140 -28.95 19.45 19.29
C THR A 140 -28.00 19.91 20.42
N PRO A 141 -27.56 21.19 20.43
CA PRO A 141 -26.93 21.79 21.60
C PRO A 141 -27.98 22.46 22.49
N THR A 142 -28.07 22.05 23.76
CA THR A 142 -28.70 22.87 24.79
C THR A 142 -27.86 22.81 26.06
N MET A 143 -27.04 23.84 26.27
CA MET A 143 -26.50 24.19 27.57
C MET A 143 -27.48 25.17 28.25
N ASN A 144 -27.41 25.24 29.59
CA ASN A 144 -28.12 26.11 30.55
C ASN A 144 -29.31 25.43 31.25
N GLY A 145 -29.40 25.39 32.59
CA GLY A 145 -28.54 25.95 33.62
C GLY A 145 -28.85 25.30 34.97
N GLY A 146 -27.82 25.13 35.79
CA GLY A 146 -27.93 24.56 37.13
C GLY A 146 -28.77 25.46 38.04
N LYS A 147 -29.78 24.87 38.66
CA LYS A 147 -30.49 25.46 39.79
C LYS A 147 -29.61 25.25 41.03
N VAL A 148 -28.91 26.30 41.46
CA VAL A 148 -28.25 26.33 42.77
C VAL A 148 -29.33 26.30 43.85
N VAL A 149 -29.26 25.26 44.68
CA VAL A 149 -30.06 25.11 45.90
C VAL A 149 -29.35 25.95 46.95
N ASN A 150 -29.98 27.04 47.42
CA ASN A 150 -29.48 27.77 48.58
C ASN A 150 -30.38 27.42 49.77
N GLN A 151 -29.82 26.67 50.72
CA GLN A 151 -30.33 26.55 52.08
C GLN A 151 -29.71 27.68 52.86
N ASP A 152 -30.51 28.48 53.57
CA ASP A 152 -30.14 29.01 54.90
C ASP A 152 -31.40 29.53 55.60
N SER A 153 -31.52 29.13 56.86
CA SER A 153 -32.64 29.38 57.76
C SER A 153 -32.46 30.69 58.53
N THR A 154 -33.55 31.41 58.79
CA THR A 154 -33.94 32.01 60.09
C THR A 154 -35.40 32.45 60.00
#